data_AF-A0AAE9DPR4-F1
#
_entry.id   AF-A0AAE9DPR4-F1
#
_cell.length_a   1.000
_cell.length_b   1.000
_cell.length_c   1.000
_cell.angle_alpha   90.00
_cell.angle_beta   90.00
_cell.angle_gamma   90.00
#
_symmetry.space_group_name_H-M   'P 1'
#
loop_
_entity.id
_entity.type
_entity.pdbx_description
1 polymer ?
#
loop_
_entity_poly.entity_id
_entity_poly.type
_entity_poly.pdbx_seq_one_letter_code
_entity_poly.pdbx_strand_id
1 'polypeptide(L)'
;MTEREFTLKHIFTDVEKLENRQNLYSPQEEHFGVEWYISIKKLNEHLGMFLWTNVTGNQEIHTNLILRIFSKNREKNHSKSSSYVFGRRINPFDDFYGWYQFIEWRTLQDEYLDDGKLEVEVHVNLF
;
A
#
# COMPACT_ATOMS: atom_id res chain seq x y z
N MET A 1 -24.67 -0.42 12.00
CA MET A 1 -24.06 -0.46 10.66
C MET A 1 -22.98 -1.52 10.72
N THR A 2 -22.98 -2.47 9.80
CA THR A 2 -21.95 -3.51 9.77
C THR A 2 -20.66 -2.85 9.28
N GLU A 3 -19.67 -2.68 10.16
CA GLU A 3 -18.35 -2.21 9.76
C GLU A 3 -17.78 -3.18 8.73
N ARG A 4 -17.48 -2.69 7.53
CA ARG A 4 -16.84 -3.45 6.46
C ARG A 4 -15.39 -3.05 6.43
N GLU A 5 -14.55 -3.82 7.11
CA GLU A 5 -13.11 -3.58 7.15
C GLU A 5 -12.32 -4.83 6.80
N PHE A 6 -11.11 -4.62 6.31
CA PHE A 6 -10.17 -5.70 6.00
C PHE A 6 -8.73 -5.19 6.10
N THR A 7 -7.78 -6.11 6.14
CA THR A 7 -6.35 -5.78 6.19
C THR A 7 -5.59 -6.65 5.21
N LEU A 8 -4.91 -6.00 4.26
CA LEU A 8 -3.97 -6.64 3.34
C LEU A 8 -2.60 -6.72 4.01
N LYS A 9 -1.92 -7.85 3.89
CA LYS A 9 -0.57 -8.04 4.46
C LYS A 9 0.35 -8.66 3.42
N HIS A 10 1.56 -8.13 3.30
CA HIS A 10 2.54 -8.69 2.38
C HIS A 10 3.96 -8.50 2.87
N ILE A 11 4.85 -9.40 2.48
CA ILE A 11 6.30 -9.27 2.67
C ILE A 11 6.92 -9.20 1.29
N PHE A 12 7.36 -8.00 0.90
CA PHE A 12 8.14 -7.84 -0.32
C PHE A 12 9.57 -8.34 -0.10
N THR A 13 10.16 -8.98 -1.10
CA THR A 13 11.57 -9.39 -1.09
C THR A 13 12.38 -8.54 -2.07
N ASP A 14 13.70 -8.53 -1.89
CA ASP A 14 14.64 -7.83 -2.78
C ASP A 14 14.35 -6.32 -2.90
N VAL A 15 13.77 -5.72 -1.84
CA VAL A 15 13.35 -4.31 -1.81
C VAL A 15 14.55 -3.37 -1.92
N GLU A 16 15.68 -3.75 -1.34
CA GLU A 16 16.96 -3.04 -1.44
C GLU A 16 17.51 -2.96 -2.86
N LYS A 17 17.09 -3.88 -3.75
CA LYS A 17 17.50 -3.94 -5.16
C LYS A 17 16.60 -3.14 -6.08
N LEU A 18 15.53 -2.53 -5.57
CA LEU A 18 14.62 -1.70 -6.36
C LEU A 18 15.36 -0.54 -7.03
N GLU A 19 15.30 -0.51 -8.36
CA GLU A 19 15.76 0.64 -9.14
C GLU A 19 14.74 1.79 -9.07
N ASN A 20 15.22 3.01 -9.36
CA ASN A 20 14.34 4.17 -9.37
C ASN A 20 13.20 3.97 -10.39
N ARG A 21 11.96 4.21 -9.95
CA ARG A 21 10.70 4.02 -10.68
C ARG A 21 10.27 2.56 -10.92
N GLN A 22 11.02 1.58 -10.42
CA GLN A 22 10.59 0.18 -10.45
C GLN A 22 9.48 -0.04 -9.40
N ASN A 23 8.47 -0.83 -9.77
CA ASN A 23 7.38 -1.23 -8.88
C ASN A 23 7.52 -2.71 -8.48
N LEU A 24 7.12 -3.03 -7.26
CA LEU A 24 6.75 -4.39 -6.85
C LEU A 24 5.28 -4.38 -6.45
N TYR A 25 4.60 -5.51 -6.69
CA TYR A 25 3.18 -5.68 -6.42
C TYR A 25 2.96 -6.91 -5.53
N SER A 26 2.09 -6.78 -4.53
CA SER A 26 1.58 -7.94 -3.80
C SER A 26 0.63 -8.74 -4.70
N PRO A 27 0.30 -9.99 -4.32
CA PRO A 27 -0.86 -10.67 -4.86
C PRO A 27 -2.14 -9.84 -4.67
N GLN A 28 -3.14 -10.11 -5.52
CA GLN A 28 -4.48 -9.56 -5.38
C GLN A 28 -5.26 -10.36 -4.33
N GLU A 29 -6.01 -9.66 -3.50
CA GLU A 29 -6.95 -10.23 -2.52
C GLU A 29 -8.35 -9.66 -2.77
N GLU A 30 -9.36 -10.53 -2.76
CA GLU A 30 -10.75 -10.13 -2.94
C GLU A 30 -11.39 -9.79 -1.59
N HIS A 31 -11.97 -8.60 -1.50
CA HIS A 31 -12.79 -8.17 -0.38
C HIS A 31 -14.03 -7.43 -0.86
N PHE A 32 -15.20 -7.92 -0.46
CA PHE A 32 -16.52 -7.33 -0.75
C PHE A 32 -16.83 -7.21 -2.25
N GLY A 33 -16.36 -8.16 -3.06
CA GLY A 33 -16.54 -8.23 -4.51
C GLY A 33 -15.54 -7.37 -5.30
N VAL A 34 -14.48 -6.90 -4.66
CA VAL A 34 -13.50 -5.98 -5.24
C VAL A 34 -12.10 -6.54 -5.01
N GLU A 35 -11.24 -6.46 -6.03
CA GLU A 35 -9.85 -6.88 -5.90
C GLU A 35 -9.00 -5.72 -5.39
N TRP A 36 -8.12 -6.03 -4.44
CA TRP A 36 -7.20 -5.08 -3.84
C TRP A 36 -5.79 -5.64 -3.84
N TYR A 37 -4.79 -4.77 -4.01
CA TYR A 37 -3.39 -5.15 -3.89
C TYR A 37 -2.52 -3.96 -3.52
N ILE A 38 -1.34 -4.24 -2.97
CA ILE A 38 -0.37 -3.24 -2.53
C ILE A 38 0.71 -3.13 -3.60
N SER A 39 1.14 -1.91 -3.90
CA SER A 39 2.39 -1.69 -4.64
C SER A 39 3.37 -0.88 -3.80
N ILE A 40 4.65 -1.18 -3.97
CA ILE A 40 5.75 -0.33 -3.53
C ILE A 40 6.62 0.07 -4.71
N LYS A 41 7.23 1.26 -4.63
CA LYS A 41 8.17 1.73 -5.65
C LYS A 41 9.23 2.63 -5.08
N LYS A 42 10.45 2.58 -5.62
CA LYS A 42 11.45 3.61 -5.34
C LYS A 42 11.18 4.84 -6.21
N LEU A 43 11.16 6.03 -5.64
CA LEU A 43 11.06 7.29 -6.38
C LEU A 43 11.91 8.38 -5.70
N ASN A 44 12.96 8.83 -6.38
CA ASN A 44 13.81 9.95 -5.93
C ASN A 44 14.23 9.82 -4.45
N GLU A 45 14.90 8.73 -4.08
CA GLU A 45 15.33 8.43 -2.71
C GLU A 45 14.21 8.37 -1.67
N HIS A 46 12.99 8.06 -2.10
CA HIS A 46 11.88 7.71 -1.21
C HIS A 46 11.26 6.39 -1.65
N LEU A 47 10.68 5.68 -0.68
CA LEU A 47 9.72 4.62 -0.97
C LEU A 47 8.35 5.27 -1.16
N GLY A 48 7.70 4.96 -2.27
CA GLY A 48 6.27 5.14 -2.46
C GLY A 48 5.52 3.86 -2.12
N MET A 49 4.36 3.99 -1.49
CA MET A 49 3.48 2.88 -1.13
C MET A 49 2.04 3.24 -1.46
N PHE A 50 1.34 2.33 -2.12
CA PHE A 50 0.00 2.55 -2.66
C PHE A 50 -0.88 1.32 -2.50
N LEU A 51 -2.15 1.56 -2.23
CA LEU A 51 -3.25 0.60 -2.36
C LEU A 51 -3.88 0.77 -3.74
N TRP A 52 -4.04 -0.34 -4.45
CA TRP A 52 -4.68 -0.41 -5.75
C TRP A 52 -5.98 -1.19 -5.66
N THR A 53 -6.90 -0.86 -6.56
CA THR A 53 -8.14 -1.61 -6.72
C THR A 53 -8.63 -1.61 -8.17
N ASN A 54 -9.51 -2.55 -8.50
CA ASN A 54 -10.14 -2.65 -9.82
C ASN A 54 -11.52 -1.96 -9.90
N VAL A 55 -11.85 -1.10 -8.93
CA VAL A 55 -13.08 -0.31 -8.93
C VAL A 55 -13.16 0.55 -10.18
N THR A 56 -14.23 0.39 -10.95
CA THR A 56 -14.52 1.19 -12.15
C THR A 56 -15.38 2.40 -11.83
N GLY A 57 -15.33 3.42 -12.69
CA GLY A 57 -16.12 4.68 -12.70
C GLY A 57 -17.63 4.63 -12.45
N ASN A 58 -18.24 3.44 -12.35
CA ASN A 58 -19.67 3.23 -12.18
C ASN A 58 -20.09 3.03 -10.71
N GLN A 59 -19.12 2.91 -9.80
CA GLN A 59 -19.35 2.77 -8.35
C GLN A 59 -18.29 3.56 -7.60
N GLU A 60 -18.64 4.12 -6.45
CA GLU A 60 -17.68 4.76 -5.55
C GLU A 60 -17.52 3.93 -4.28
N ILE A 61 -16.29 3.82 -3.78
CA ILE A 61 -15.99 3.18 -2.51
C ILE A 61 -15.28 4.18 -1.62
N HIS A 62 -15.97 4.62 -0.57
CA HIS A 62 -15.42 5.52 0.44
C HIS A 62 -14.61 4.71 1.44
N THR A 63 -13.37 5.14 1.68
CA THR A 63 -12.42 4.40 2.50
C THR A 63 -11.72 5.29 3.50
N ASN A 64 -11.48 4.77 4.70
CA ASN A 64 -10.43 5.21 5.60
C ASN A 64 -9.30 4.19 5.53
N LEU A 65 -8.09 4.67 5.31
CA LEU A 65 -6.92 3.85 5.01
C LEU A 65 -5.82 4.11 6.05
N ILE A 66 -5.15 3.05 6.47
CA ILE A 66 -3.89 3.13 7.22
C ILE A 66 -2.86 2.22 6.55
N LEU A 67 -1.84 2.82 5.94
CA LEU A 67 -0.71 2.12 5.35
C LEU A 67 0.41 2.07 6.39
N ARG A 68 0.98 0.89 6.62
CA ARG A 68 2.02 0.64 7.62
C ARG A 68 3.16 -0.20 7.03
N ILE A 69 4.36 0.08 7.50
CA ILE A 69 5.53 -0.80 7.36
C ILE A 69 6.08 -1.11 8.74
N PHE A 70 6.72 -2.25 8.88
CA PHE A 70 7.26 -2.72 10.16
C PHE A 70 8.75 -2.99 10.06
N SER A 71 9.48 -2.69 11.15
CA SER A 71 10.85 -3.14 11.30
C SER A 71 10.90 -4.65 11.52
N LYS A 72 12.12 -5.20 11.48
CA LYS A 72 12.39 -6.55 11.99
C LYS A 72 11.74 -6.75 13.36
N ASN A 73 11.07 -7.89 13.54
CA ASN A 73 10.33 -8.27 14.75
C ASN A 73 9.24 -7.28 15.20
N ARG A 74 8.84 -6.31 14.35
CA ARG A 74 7.81 -5.30 14.60
C ARG A 74 8.05 -4.39 15.82
N GLU A 75 9.31 -4.20 16.23
CA GLU A 75 9.65 -3.29 17.34
C GLU A 75 9.35 -1.82 17.02
N LYS A 76 9.40 -1.45 15.74
CA LYS A 76 9.02 -0.13 15.21
C LYS A 76 8.04 -0.29 14.06
N ASN A 77 7.22 0.74 13.85
CA ASN A 77 6.41 0.88 12.65
C ASN A 77 6.39 2.33 12.19
N HIS A 78 6.25 2.52 10.88
CA HIS A 78 5.95 3.80 10.26
C HIS A 78 4.61 3.70 9.56
N SER A 79 3.77 4.72 9.71
CA SER A 79 2.43 4.70 9.17
C SER A 79 1.97 6.05 8.65
N LYS A 80 1.08 6.00 7.65
CA LYS A 80 0.31 7.16 7.18
C LYS A 80 -1.13 6.75 6.98
N SER A 81 -2.05 7.66 7.28
CA SER A 81 -3.48 7.45 7.11
C SER A 81 -4.13 8.58 6.33
N SER A 82 -5.21 8.26 5.62
CA SER A 82 -6.06 9.23 4.96
C SER A 82 -7.40 8.61 4.60
N SER A 83 -8.32 9.45 4.13
CA SER A 83 -9.56 8.99 3.50
C SER A 83 -9.44 9.14 1.99
N TYR A 84 -9.94 8.16 1.24
CA TYR A 84 -9.97 8.21 -0.23
C TYR A 84 -11.26 7.60 -0.78
N VAL A 85 -11.69 8.12 -1.92
CA VAL A 85 -12.84 7.60 -2.67
C VAL A 85 -12.33 6.96 -3.94
N PHE A 86 -12.34 5.64 -3.98
CA PHE A 86 -12.06 4.85 -5.19
C PHE A 86 -13.29 4.87 -6.11
N GLY A 87 -13.07 4.68 -7.40
CA GLY A 87 -14.09 4.62 -8.43
C GLY A 87 -14.40 5.95 -9.10
N ARG A 88 -13.63 7.01 -8.83
CA ARG A 88 -13.76 8.29 -9.55
C ARG A 88 -13.04 8.32 -10.89
N ARG A 89 -12.13 7.38 -11.12
CA ARG A 89 -11.32 7.33 -12.33
C ARG A 89 -12.03 6.53 -13.41
N ILE A 90 -12.00 7.04 -14.64
CA ILE A 90 -12.61 6.39 -15.80
C ILE A 90 -11.86 5.10 -16.16
N ASN A 91 -10.53 5.07 -15.94
CA ASN A 91 -9.70 3.89 -16.19
C ASN A 91 -9.57 3.04 -14.90
N PRO A 92 -10.12 1.81 -14.86
CA PRO A 92 -10.01 0.92 -13.70
C PRO A 92 -8.58 0.44 -13.42
N PHE A 93 -7.67 0.53 -14.39
CA PHE A 93 -6.27 0.17 -14.21
C PHE A 93 -5.44 1.29 -13.56
N ASP A 94 -6.04 2.44 -13.24
CA ASP A 94 -5.34 3.60 -12.66
C ASP A 94 -5.88 3.99 -11.28
N ASP A 95 -6.75 3.19 -10.67
CA ASP A 95 -7.35 3.57 -9.40
C ASP A 95 -6.54 3.08 -8.20
N PHE A 96 -5.77 4.02 -7.66
CA PHE A 96 -4.87 3.79 -6.55
C PHE A 96 -4.77 5.03 -5.68
N TYR A 97 -4.44 4.80 -4.42
CA TYR A 97 -4.15 5.85 -3.47
C TYR A 97 -3.00 5.48 -2.55
N GLY A 98 -2.22 6.48 -2.14
CA GLY A 98 -1.09 6.32 -1.26
C GLY A 98 -0.16 7.51 -1.31
N TRP A 99 1.10 7.30 -0.94
CA TRP A 99 2.10 8.35 -0.87
C TRP A 99 3.29 8.04 -1.75
N TYR A 100 3.65 8.97 -2.62
CA TYR A 100 4.90 8.92 -3.40
C TYR A 100 6.15 9.05 -2.52
N GLN A 101 6.03 9.79 -1.43
CA GLN A 101 7.07 9.97 -0.41
C GLN A 101 6.54 9.39 0.91
N PHE A 102 6.40 8.07 0.97
CA PHE A 102 5.91 7.40 2.18
C PHE A 102 6.97 7.46 3.29
N ILE A 103 8.21 7.07 2.97
CA ILE A 103 9.39 7.15 3.85
C ILE A 103 10.64 7.42 3.01
N GLU A 104 11.65 8.08 3.59
CA GLU A 104 12.97 8.23 2.97
C GLU A 104 13.63 6.86 2.79
N TRP A 105 14.30 6.68 1.65
CA TRP A 105 14.91 5.39 1.27
C TRP A 105 16.01 4.97 2.24
N ARG A 106 16.82 5.93 2.73
CA ARG A 106 17.87 5.65 3.69
C ARG A 106 17.30 5.14 5.02
N THR A 107 16.30 5.82 5.57
CA THR A 107 15.61 5.38 6.79
C THR A 107 14.95 4.01 6.61
N LEU A 108 14.35 3.74 5.45
CA LEU A 108 13.81 2.42 5.13
C LEU A 108 14.90 1.34 5.25
N GLN A 109 16.05 1.55 4.61
CA GLN A 109 17.15 0.59 4.61
C GLN A 109 17.73 0.36 6.00
N ASP A 110 17.90 1.44 6.77
CA ASP A 110 18.55 1.39 8.08
C ASP A 110 17.63 0.80 9.18
N GLU A 111 16.32 1.05 9.13
CA GLU A 111 15.41 0.76 10.24
C GLU A 111 14.33 -0.29 9.95
N TYR A 112 13.96 -0.50 8.69
CA TYR A 112 12.77 -1.27 8.33
C TYR A 112 13.05 -2.54 7.53
N LEU A 113 14.10 -2.58 6.73
CA LEU A 113 14.44 -3.79 5.97
C LEU A 113 15.06 -4.87 6.86
N ASP A 114 14.61 -6.12 6.67
CA ASP A 114 15.20 -7.31 7.26
C ASP A 114 15.73 -8.23 6.15
N ASP A 115 17.03 -8.17 5.88
CA ASP A 115 17.67 -8.96 4.81
C ASP A 115 16.94 -8.79 3.47
N GLY A 116 16.68 -7.52 3.11
CA GLY A 116 15.99 -7.15 1.89
C GLY A 116 14.47 -7.34 1.89
N LYS A 117 13.91 -7.84 2.99
CA LYS A 117 12.47 -8.02 3.17
C LYS A 117 11.83 -6.80 3.79
N LEU A 118 10.65 -6.43 3.31
CA LEU A 118 9.82 -5.38 3.89
C LEU A 118 8.42 -5.92 4.18
N GLU A 119 8.05 -5.95 5.46
CA GLU A 119 6.70 -6.27 5.88
C GLU A 119 5.81 -5.03 5.81
N VAL A 120 4.67 -5.17 5.15
CA VAL A 120 3.70 -4.09 4.96
C VAL A 120 2.30 -4.54 5.37
N GLU A 121 1.50 -3.60 5.88
CA GLU A 121 0.07 -3.79 6.12
C GLU A 121 -0.72 -2.59 5.59
N VAL A 122 -1.90 -2.86 5.02
CA VAL A 122 -2.87 -1.82 4.67
C VAL A 122 -4.20 -2.18 5.29
N HIS A 123 -4.61 -1.39 6.28
CA HIS A 123 -5.94 -1.50 6.89
C HIS A 123 -6.92 -0.59 6.14
N VAL A 124 -8.06 -1.14 5.77
CA VAL A 124 -9.10 -0.48 4.98
C VAL A 124 -10.42 -0.60 5.70
N ASN A 125 -11.07 0.52 5.97
CA ASN A 125 -12.42 0.60 6.50
C ASN A 125 -13.33 1.27 5.46
N LEU A 126 -14.41 0.58 5.07
CA LEU A 126 -15.39 0.99 4.07
C LEU A 126 -16.65 1.54 4.75
N PHE A 127 -17.18 2.68 4.30
CA PHE A 127 -18.37 3.32 4.87
C PHE A 127 -19.26 4.00 3.84
#